data_AF-V9DHM3-F1
#
_entry.id   AF-V9DHM3-F1
#
_cell.length_a   1.000
_cell.length_b   1.000
_cell.length_c   1.000
_cell.angle_alpha   90.00
_cell.angle_beta   90.00
_cell.angle_gamma   90.00
#
_symmetry.space_group_name_H-M   'P 1'
#
loop_
_entity.id
_entity.type
_entity.pdbx_description
1 polymer ?
#
loop_
_entity_poly.entity_id
_entity_poly.type
_entity_poly.pdbx_seq_one_letter_code
_entity_poly.pdbx_strand_id
1 'polypeptide(L)'
;MRFGSTLLGASFPRTARTCSRNLQLLRSQRSSFLRSKAPTASRLHGSRGMKKTATSKPRPKVPDYCDVEPRHNDRGEPIWPAPEDAMEQARAFIKECAGSGKTTLIVPDTDADGLSSGVILYRTLTALGLDPILIGVHLVQKGSTIHAQPEREAMAAKDPAYIIVLDQGSIAAPPVVDLPSTKSLIIDHHLSDHFPKDAQVVSACHYPPVSTSSLLTYEICKPLAPAIASECAYLACIGTHGDLGNTLKWSPPFPDMKETFKIYTKKSVNDAVSLVNAPRRTAKYDVITAWTALLASRDPKDLLSNGRLQSARAEINAEVEMNTHTPPKFSADGRIAVLRINTPAQVHPVIATRWAGYLNSRALEIVLCANSGYLPGMVNFSCRIARCARSRDPPVNIIESLKAAADLSTDGLKDRLGQSFARGHKEASGGIVPVEAFEELMSLLKIGEKPEKKNESEEPKQKKAKTLEKSPQKNTLANYFRKP
;
A
#
# COMPACT_ATOMS: atom_id res chain seq x y z
N MET A 1 -48.43 51.25 16.50
CA MET A 1 -49.58 50.31 16.54
C MET A 1 -48.96 48.90 16.59
N ARG A 2 -48.66 48.22 17.70
CA ARG A 2 -49.41 47.81 18.92
C ARG A 2 -50.74 47.09 18.62
N PHE A 3 -50.72 45.76 18.71
CA PHE A 3 -51.42 44.83 19.64
C PHE A 3 -50.98 43.40 19.22
N GLY A 4 -50.67 42.39 20.05
CA GLY A 4 -50.72 42.21 21.51
C GLY A 4 -51.34 40.84 21.87
N SER A 5 -50.59 39.99 22.62
CA SER A 5 -51.06 38.95 23.58
C SER A 5 -51.61 37.61 23.02
N THR A 6 -51.47 36.39 23.58
CA THR A 6 -51.10 35.81 24.92
C THR A 6 -50.88 34.27 24.69
N LEU A 7 -49.82 33.58 25.11
CA LEU A 7 -49.47 32.95 26.42
C LEU A 7 -50.37 31.78 26.92
N LEU A 8 -49.76 30.58 27.05
CA LEU A 8 -49.96 29.46 28.02
C LEU A 8 -49.06 28.30 27.53
N GLY A 9 -48.14 27.64 28.26
CA GLY A 9 -47.90 27.50 29.69
C GLY A 9 -48.09 26.04 30.10
N ALA A 10 -47.04 25.22 30.18
CA ALA A 10 -47.05 23.97 30.97
C ALA A 10 -45.63 23.51 31.34
N SER A 11 -45.40 23.43 32.65
CA SER A 11 -44.16 23.11 33.34
C SER A 11 -44.04 21.61 33.69
N PHE A 12 -42.79 21.20 33.94
CA PHE A 12 -42.31 19.98 34.58
C PHE A 12 -43.13 19.49 35.80
N PRO A 13 -42.88 18.21 36.18
CA PRO A 13 -42.45 17.97 37.55
C PRO A 13 -41.17 17.12 37.67
N ARG A 14 -40.30 17.57 38.58
CA ARG A 14 -39.26 16.80 39.29
C ARG A 14 -39.80 16.44 40.67
N THR A 15 -39.61 15.20 41.11
CA THR A 15 -39.27 14.77 42.50
C THR A 15 -39.01 13.25 42.44
N ALA A 16 -37.80 12.73 42.67
CA ALA A 16 -36.97 12.63 43.87
C ALA A 16 -37.16 11.29 44.62
N ARG A 17 -36.04 10.53 44.72
CA ARG A 17 -35.49 9.75 45.87
C ARG A 17 -36.51 8.95 46.71
N THR A 18 -36.35 7.67 47.04
CA THR A 18 -35.19 6.98 47.63
C THR A 18 -35.67 5.55 47.95
N CYS A 19 -34.87 4.51 47.76
CA CYS A 19 -34.47 3.61 48.85
C CYS A 19 -33.40 2.63 48.38
N SER A 20 -32.40 2.49 49.23
CA SER A 20 -31.18 1.70 49.09
C SER A 20 -31.27 0.45 49.97
N ARG A 21 -30.33 -0.48 49.75
CA ARG A 21 -29.93 -1.65 50.58
C ARG A 21 -30.75 -2.94 50.36
N ASN A 22 -30.17 -4.14 50.28
CA ASN A 22 -28.78 -4.59 50.36
C ASN A 22 -28.68 -6.10 50.04
N LEU A 23 -27.41 -6.56 49.97
CA LEU A 23 -26.87 -7.94 50.06
C LEU A 23 -26.82 -8.75 48.76
N GLN A 24 -25.63 -8.85 48.13
CA GLN A 24 -24.58 -9.84 48.43
C GLN A 24 -25.06 -11.29 48.27
N LEU A 25 -24.64 -11.95 47.18
CA LEU A 25 -23.90 -13.22 47.22
C LEU A 25 -23.38 -13.57 45.82
N LEU A 26 -22.30 -14.37 45.78
CA LEU A 26 -21.68 -15.04 44.63
C LEU A 26 -20.59 -14.26 43.87
N ARG A 27 -19.52 -13.95 44.62
CA ARG A 27 -18.14 -14.23 44.19
C ARG A 27 -17.82 -15.69 44.52
N SER A 28 -17.47 -16.51 43.52
CA SER A 28 -16.47 -17.59 43.65
C SER A 28 -16.40 -18.36 42.33
N GLN A 29 -15.29 -18.20 41.61
CA GLN A 29 -14.42 -19.30 41.14
C GLN A 29 -13.40 -18.72 40.16
N ARG A 30 -12.26 -18.31 40.73
CA ARG A 30 -10.98 -18.19 40.03
C ARG A 30 -10.40 -19.59 39.95
N SER A 31 -10.03 -20.05 38.75
CA SER A 31 -9.12 -21.19 38.58
C SER A 31 -7.73 -20.67 38.23
N SER A 32 -6.83 -20.95 39.15
CA SER A 32 -5.38 -20.77 39.15
C SER A 32 -4.68 -21.87 38.36
N PHE A 33 -3.72 -21.53 37.51
CA PHE A 33 -2.56 -22.41 37.28
C PHE A 33 -1.24 -21.62 37.31
N LEU A 34 -0.71 -21.64 38.53
CA LEU A 34 0.66 -21.50 39.03
C LEU A 34 1.80 -21.20 38.04
N ARG A 35 2.41 -20.02 38.24
CA ARG A 35 3.87 -19.84 38.17
C ARG A 35 4.48 -20.38 39.47
N SER A 36 5.46 -21.26 39.38
CA SER A 36 6.46 -21.46 40.43
C SER A 36 7.87 -21.26 39.84
N LYS A 37 8.69 -20.51 40.58
CA LYS A 37 10.12 -20.32 40.35
C LYS A 37 10.89 -21.15 41.38
N ALA A 38 12.09 -21.55 40.95
CA ALA A 38 13.29 -21.96 41.71
C ALA A 38 13.45 -23.47 42.02
N PRO A 39 14.69 -24.00 42.18
CA PRO A 39 16.02 -23.36 42.07
C PRO A 39 16.99 -24.06 41.09
N THR A 40 18.12 -23.38 40.87
CA THR A 40 19.35 -23.81 40.20
C THR A 40 19.99 -25.05 40.83
N ALA A 41 20.34 -26.04 40.01
CA ALA A 41 21.34 -27.05 40.32
C ALA A 41 22.25 -27.26 39.10
N SER A 42 23.55 -27.10 39.35
CA SER A 42 24.65 -27.39 38.46
C SER A 42 24.73 -28.89 38.14
N ARG A 43 24.97 -29.22 36.88
CA ARG A 43 25.83 -30.37 36.51
C ARG A 43 26.29 -30.25 35.08
N LEU A 44 27.60 -30.16 34.97
CA LEU A 44 28.44 -30.50 33.82
C LEU A 44 27.86 -31.72 33.08
N HIS A 45 27.86 -31.70 31.75
CA HIS A 45 28.34 -32.79 30.89
C HIS A 45 28.42 -32.25 29.45
N GLY A 46 29.64 -32.30 28.90
CA GLY A 46 29.93 -31.83 27.55
C GLY A 46 29.25 -32.66 26.48
N SER A 47 28.87 -32.01 25.39
CA SER A 47 28.64 -32.70 24.12
C SER A 47 29.09 -31.82 22.98
N ARG A 48 29.94 -32.42 22.16
CA ARG A 48 30.69 -31.87 21.04
C ARG A 48 29.79 -31.15 20.05
N GLY A 49 30.20 -29.94 19.67
CA GLY A 49 29.58 -29.19 18.59
C GLY A 49 29.68 -29.91 17.26
N MET A 50 28.54 -30.26 16.69
CA MET A 50 28.42 -30.54 15.26
C MET A 50 28.42 -29.21 14.50
N LYS A 51 29.58 -28.86 13.94
CA LYS A 51 29.72 -27.81 12.93
C LYS A 51 28.80 -28.14 11.75
N LYS A 52 27.72 -27.38 11.57
CA LYS A 52 26.96 -27.37 10.32
C LYS A 52 27.81 -26.67 9.26
N THR A 53 28.50 -27.44 8.43
CA THR A 53 29.06 -26.99 7.17
C THR A 53 27.91 -26.86 6.15
N ALA A 54 27.22 -25.72 6.19
CA ALA A 54 26.38 -25.28 5.08
C ALA A 54 27.10 -24.11 4.41
N THR A 55 27.89 -24.41 3.38
CA THR A 55 28.36 -23.42 2.41
C THR A 55 27.15 -22.97 1.58
N SER A 56 26.29 -22.13 2.18
CA SER A 56 25.28 -21.41 1.40
C SER A 56 26.04 -20.49 0.45
N LYS A 57 25.91 -20.72 -0.86
CA LYS A 57 26.41 -19.77 -1.87
C LYS A 57 25.99 -18.35 -1.45
N PRO A 58 26.90 -17.38 -1.43
CA PRO A 58 26.56 -16.02 -1.06
C PRO A 58 25.44 -15.54 -1.98
N ARG A 59 24.38 -15.01 -1.37
CA ARG A 59 23.22 -14.52 -2.11
C ARG A 59 23.67 -13.34 -2.98
N PRO A 60 23.22 -13.23 -4.25
CA PRO A 60 23.46 -12.05 -5.04
C PRO A 60 23.02 -10.80 -4.25
N LYS A 61 23.90 -9.80 -4.14
CA LYS A 61 23.60 -8.54 -3.47
C LYS A 61 22.70 -7.73 -4.41
N VAL A 62 21.43 -7.59 -4.05
CA VAL A 62 20.51 -6.68 -4.74
C VAL A 62 20.84 -5.26 -4.25
N PRO A 63 21.03 -4.26 -5.13
CA PRO A 63 21.19 -2.87 -4.72
C PRO A 63 20.03 -2.43 -3.81
N ASP A 64 20.33 -1.62 -2.80
CA ASP A 64 19.27 -0.97 -2.02
C ASP A 64 18.57 0.10 -2.86
N TYR A 65 17.34 0.46 -2.51
CA TYR A 65 16.52 1.40 -3.30
C TYR A 65 17.22 2.76 -3.52
N CYS A 66 17.91 3.27 -2.50
CA CYS A 66 18.65 4.53 -2.58
C CYS A 66 20.07 4.38 -3.16
N ASP A 67 20.49 3.18 -3.58
CA ASP A 67 21.77 2.99 -4.27
C ASP A 67 21.69 3.42 -5.75
N VAL A 68 20.48 3.71 -6.27
CA VAL A 68 20.30 4.22 -7.63
C VAL A 68 20.86 5.63 -7.73
N GLU A 69 21.70 5.85 -8.75
CA GLU A 69 22.34 7.15 -8.98
C GLU A 69 21.28 8.25 -9.26
N PRO A 70 21.32 9.38 -8.53
CA PRO A 70 20.43 10.49 -8.80
C PRO A 70 20.65 11.10 -10.17
N ARG A 71 19.61 11.75 -10.71
CA ARG A 71 19.81 12.70 -11.80
C ARG A 71 20.56 13.91 -11.28
N HIS A 72 21.41 14.49 -12.09
CA HIS A 72 22.18 15.68 -11.75
C HIS A 72 21.86 16.83 -12.73
N ASN A 73 21.96 18.06 -12.24
CA ASN A 73 21.87 19.26 -13.07
C ASN A 73 23.20 19.53 -13.81
N ASP A 74 23.23 20.59 -14.62
CA ASP A 74 24.43 21.00 -15.37
C ASP A 74 25.64 21.34 -14.48
N ARG A 75 25.44 21.56 -13.17
CA ARG A 75 26.48 21.82 -12.17
C ARG A 75 26.96 20.56 -11.44
N GLY A 76 26.40 19.40 -11.78
CA GLY A 76 26.70 18.13 -11.10
C GLY A 76 26.04 18.00 -9.72
N GLU A 77 25.05 18.82 -9.39
CA GLU A 77 24.29 18.71 -8.15
C GLU A 77 23.08 17.79 -8.35
N PRO A 78 22.74 16.92 -7.38
CA PRO A 78 21.60 16.02 -7.52
C PRO A 78 20.28 16.79 -7.57
N ILE A 79 19.40 16.42 -8.51
CA ILE A 79 18.03 16.94 -8.62
C ILE A 79 17.11 16.01 -7.84
N TRP A 80 16.75 16.39 -6.61
CA TRP A 80 15.92 15.59 -5.72
C TRP A 80 15.15 16.46 -4.71
N PRO A 81 13.90 16.11 -4.33
CA PRO A 81 13.09 14.98 -4.80
C PRO A 81 12.43 15.22 -6.18
N ALA A 82 12.44 16.47 -6.64
CA ALA A 82 11.95 16.93 -7.94
C ALA A 82 12.76 18.19 -8.34
N PRO A 83 12.57 18.76 -9.53
CA PRO A 83 13.21 20.01 -9.93
C PRO A 83 12.89 21.14 -8.95
N GLU A 84 13.90 21.94 -8.59
CA GLU A 84 13.75 22.98 -7.57
C GLU A 84 12.71 24.03 -7.98
N ASP A 85 12.60 24.35 -9.27
CA ASP A 85 11.58 25.25 -9.80
C ASP A 85 10.16 24.70 -9.59
N ALA A 86 9.94 23.40 -9.82
CA ALA A 86 8.66 22.75 -9.54
C ALA A 86 8.35 22.72 -8.03
N MET A 87 9.36 22.47 -7.20
CA MET A 87 9.25 22.52 -5.74
C MET A 87 8.86 23.92 -5.24
N GLU A 88 9.52 24.96 -5.74
CA GLU A 88 9.21 26.36 -5.40
C GLU A 88 7.84 26.79 -5.91
N GLN A 89 7.46 26.39 -7.13
CA GLN A 89 6.11 26.64 -7.63
C GLN A 89 5.05 25.98 -6.75
N ALA A 90 5.26 24.74 -6.30
CA ALA A 90 4.34 24.06 -5.39
C ALA A 90 4.23 24.78 -4.03
N ARG A 91 5.37 25.22 -3.48
CA ARG A 91 5.42 26.05 -2.26
C ARG A 91 4.64 27.35 -2.44
N ALA A 92 4.80 28.04 -3.57
CA ALA A 92 4.08 29.26 -3.89
C ALA A 92 2.57 29.02 -3.99
N PHE A 93 2.15 27.95 -4.68
CA PHE A 93 0.74 27.55 -4.78
C PHE A 93 0.12 27.32 -3.39
N ILE A 94 0.81 26.58 -2.51
CA ILE A 94 0.31 26.28 -1.16
C ILE A 94 0.20 27.56 -0.32
N LYS A 95 1.16 28.47 -0.41
CA LYS A 95 1.09 29.78 0.27
C LYS A 95 -0.07 30.63 -0.25
N GLU A 96 -0.25 30.68 -1.57
CA GLU A 96 -1.35 31.40 -2.21
C GLU A 96 -2.71 30.83 -1.76
N CYS A 97 -2.85 29.50 -1.81
CA CYS A 97 -4.03 28.78 -1.36
C CYS A 97 -4.40 29.13 0.09
N ALA A 98 -3.44 29.05 1.02
CA ALA A 98 -3.68 29.37 2.42
C ALA A 98 -4.03 30.86 2.63
N GLY A 99 -3.29 31.77 1.98
CA GLY A 99 -3.52 33.22 2.07
C GLY A 99 -4.80 33.71 1.40
N SER A 100 -5.42 32.89 0.54
CA SER A 100 -6.65 33.25 -0.14
C SER A 100 -7.88 33.29 0.77
N GLY A 101 -7.87 32.51 1.86
CA GLY A 101 -9.03 32.32 2.73
C GLY A 101 -10.24 31.68 2.02
N LYS A 102 -10.03 30.89 0.96
CA LYS A 102 -11.09 30.24 0.17
C LYS A 102 -11.16 28.74 0.39
N THR A 103 -12.30 28.16 0.02
CA THR A 103 -12.55 26.72 0.05
C THR A 103 -11.47 25.96 -0.71
N THR A 104 -10.84 25.01 -0.03
CA THR A 104 -9.75 24.17 -0.53
C THR A 104 -10.14 22.70 -0.38
N LEU A 105 -9.94 21.91 -1.42
CA LEU A 105 -10.23 20.48 -1.42
C LEU A 105 -8.94 19.66 -1.53
N ILE A 106 -8.69 18.83 -0.53
CA ILE A 106 -7.58 17.86 -0.53
C ILE A 106 -8.10 16.53 -1.08
N VAL A 107 -7.38 15.95 -2.05
CA VAL A 107 -7.78 14.72 -2.76
C VAL A 107 -6.65 13.68 -2.71
N PRO A 108 -6.43 13.03 -1.57
CA PRO A 108 -5.37 12.02 -1.43
C PRO A 108 -5.77 10.69 -2.06
N ASP A 109 -4.80 9.89 -2.54
CA ASP A 109 -5.05 8.46 -2.68
C ASP A 109 -5.34 7.83 -1.30
N THR A 110 -5.94 6.66 -1.34
CA THR A 110 -6.62 6.03 -0.21
C THR A 110 -5.70 5.14 0.63
N ASP A 111 -4.42 4.97 0.26
CA ASP A 111 -3.44 4.19 1.03
C ASP A 111 -2.65 5.04 2.01
N ALA A 112 -1.63 4.43 2.61
CA ALA A 112 -0.81 5.10 3.60
C ALA A 112 0.00 6.26 3.01
N ASP A 113 0.42 6.25 1.74
CA ASP A 113 1.22 7.33 1.18
C ASP A 113 0.33 8.53 0.83
N GLY A 114 -0.74 8.32 0.07
CA GLY A 114 -1.75 9.34 -0.21
C GLY A 114 -2.38 9.96 1.02
N LEU A 115 -2.88 9.16 1.96
CA LEU A 115 -3.53 9.70 3.17
C LEU A 115 -2.54 10.46 4.07
N SER A 116 -1.29 9.99 4.16
CA SER A 116 -0.26 10.72 4.92
C SER A 116 0.06 12.05 4.26
N SER A 117 0.21 12.07 2.92
CA SER A 117 0.38 13.30 2.14
C SER A 117 -0.73 14.31 2.41
N GLY A 118 -1.99 13.85 2.41
CA GLY A 118 -3.14 14.71 2.67
C GLY A 118 -3.16 15.32 4.08
N VAL A 119 -2.76 14.56 5.10
CA VAL A 119 -2.69 15.09 6.47
C VAL A 119 -1.52 16.06 6.64
N ILE A 120 -0.37 15.80 6.01
CA ILE A 120 0.77 16.74 5.99
C ILE A 120 0.34 18.07 5.38
N LEU A 121 -0.34 18.03 4.23
CA LEU A 121 -0.83 19.23 3.57
C LEU A 121 -1.90 19.95 4.39
N TYR A 122 -2.87 19.22 4.96
CA TYR A 122 -3.90 19.81 5.84
C TYR A 122 -3.27 20.60 6.99
N ARG A 123 -2.28 20.01 7.68
CA ARG A 123 -1.58 20.66 8.80
C ARG A 123 -0.80 21.87 8.33
N THR A 124 -0.21 21.80 7.15
CA THR A 124 0.54 22.92 6.55
C THR A 124 -0.38 24.09 6.24
N LEU A 125 -1.52 23.86 5.58
CA LEU A 125 -2.51 24.89 5.28
C LEU A 125 -3.04 25.54 6.57
N THR A 126 -3.33 24.73 7.59
CA THR A 126 -3.77 25.22 8.91
C THR A 126 -2.68 26.05 9.59
N ALA A 127 -1.42 25.60 9.56
CA ALA A 127 -0.29 26.31 10.13
C ALA A 127 0.02 27.64 9.41
N LEU A 128 -0.32 27.74 8.12
CA LEU A 128 -0.26 28.96 7.32
C LEU A 128 -1.47 29.89 7.52
N GLY A 129 -2.45 29.49 8.35
CA GLY A 129 -3.57 30.34 8.75
C GLY A 129 -4.87 30.12 7.99
N LEU A 130 -4.97 29.11 7.12
CA LEU A 130 -6.25 28.75 6.50
C LEU A 130 -7.17 28.14 7.56
N ASP A 131 -8.39 28.66 7.68
CA ASP A 131 -9.38 28.13 8.62
C ASP A 131 -9.70 26.66 8.26
N PRO A 132 -9.55 25.71 9.21
CA PRO A 132 -9.94 24.31 9.02
C PRO A 132 -11.33 24.09 8.42
N ILE A 133 -12.31 24.97 8.66
CA ILE A 133 -13.66 24.82 8.09
C ILE A 133 -13.69 24.97 6.56
N LEU A 134 -12.68 25.62 5.99
CA LEU A 134 -12.53 25.82 4.55
C LEU A 134 -11.79 24.66 3.87
N ILE A 135 -11.27 23.70 4.64
CA ILE A 135 -10.49 22.58 4.12
C ILE A 135 -11.38 21.33 4.05
N GLY A 136 -11.86 21.02 2.85
CA GLY A 136 -12.56 19.77 2.55
C GLY A 136 -11.59 18.64 2.20
N VAL A 137 -12.06 17.40 2.35
CA VAL A 137 -11.41 16.21 1.78
C VAL A 137 -12.34 15.53 0.79
N HIS A 138 -11.80 14.99 -0.29
CA HIS A 138 -12.49 14.06 -1.18
C HIS A 138 -11.73 12.73 -1.20
N LEU A 139 -12.41 11.67 -0.74
CA LEU A 139 -11.90 10.31 -0.79
C LEU A 139 -12.66 9.58 -1.89
N VAL A 140 -11.93 9.12 -2.90
CA VAL A 140 -12.47 8.45 -4.09
C VAL A 140 -13.25 7.20 -3.69
N GLN A 141 -14.33 6.89 -4.41
CA GLN A 141 -15.15 5.72 -4.16
C GLN A 141 -14.44 4.41 -4.55
N LYS A 142 -14.94 3.31 -4.00
CA LYS A 142 -14.40 1.96 -4.26
C LYS A 142 -14.36 1.67 -5.76
N GLY A 143 -13.15 1.42 -6.29
CA GLY A 143 -12.96 1.05 -7.70
C GLY A 143 -13.06 2.22 -8.69
N SER A 144 -13.14 3.45 -8.17
CA SER A 144 -13.20 4.67 -8.97
C SER A 144 -11.81 5.32 -9.09
N THR A 145 -11.74 6.44 -9.82
CA THR A 145 -10.54 7.28 -9.94
C THR A 145 -10.98 8.74 -10.00
N ILE A 146 -10.11 9.69 -9.63
CA ILE A 146 -10.45 11.13 -9.70
C ILE A 146 -10.84 11.62 -11.11
N HIS A 147 -10.52 10.86 -12.15
CA HIS A 147 -10.81 11.20 -13.54
C HIS A 147 -12.18 10.68 -13.98
N ALA A 148 -12.83 9.83 -13.19
CA ALA A 148 -14.17 9.34 -13.48
C ALA A 148 -15.18 10.49 -13.32
N GLN A 149 -16.09 10.62 -14.27
CA GLN A 149 -17.06 11.71 -14.29
C GLN A 149 -17.85 11.89 -12.98
N PRO A 150 -18.36 10.81 -12.33
CA PRO A 150 -19.03 10.96 -11.03
C PRO A 150 -18.15 11.55 -9.93
N GLU A 151 -16.84 11.26 -9.92
CA GLU A 151 -15.92 11.84 -8.93
C GLU A 151 -15.64 13.30 -9.23
N ARG A 152 -15.46 13.65 -10.52
CA ARG A 152 -15.27 15.04 -10.97
C ARG A 152 -16.47 15.90 -10.58
N GLU A 153 -17.68 15.40 -10.79
CA GLU A 153 -18.93 16.04 -10.38
C GLU A 153 -19.03 16.18 -8.85
N ALA A 154 -18.70 15.13 -8.10
CA ALA A 154 -18.71 15.15 -6.64
C ALA A 154 -17.64 16.08 -6.03
N MET A 155 -16.50 16.26 -6.71
CA MET A 155 -15.48 17.26 -6.34
C MET A 155 -15.94 18.68 -6.69
N ALA A 156 -16.51 18.89 -7.88
CA ALA A 156 -17.03 20.18 -8.32
C ALA A 156 -18.20 20.67 -7.44
N ALA A 157 -19.07 19.77 -6.98
CA ALA A 157 -20.18 20.10 -6.10
C ALA A 157 -19.77 20.69 -4.74
N LYS A 158 -18.48 20.58 -4.36
CA LYS A 158 -17.92 21.21 -3.16
C LYS A 158 -17.45 22.66 -3.39
N ASP A 159 -17.58 23.16 -4.62
CA ASP A 159 -17.20 24.51 -5.05
C ASP A 159 -15.78 24.95 -4.58
N PRO A 160 -14.73 24.13 -4.84
CA PRO A 160 -13.39 24.48 -4.38
C PRO A 160 -12.76 25.59 -5.22
N ALA A 161 -12.19 26.60 -4.58
CA ALA A 161 -11.30 27.55 -5.25
C ALA A 161 -9.92 26.91 -5.55
N TYR A 162 -9.48 26.00 -4.68
CA TYR A 162 -8.24 25.25 -4.83
C TYR A 162 -8.51 23.75 -4.65
N ILE A 163 -7.91 22.93 -5.52
CA ILE A 163 -7.93 21.47 -5.40
C ILE A 163 -6.50 20.94 -5.43
N ILE A 164 -6.13 20.14 -4.43
CA ILE A 164 -4.78 19.60 -4.32
C ILE A 164 -4.87 18.08 -4.29
N VAL A 165 -4.42 17.46 -5.37
CA VAL A 165 -4.43 16.01 -5.58
C VAL A 165 -3.07 15.44 -5.14
N LEU A 166 -3.10 14.38 -4.36
CA LEU A 166 -1.90 13.79 -3.77
C LEU A 166 -1.86 12.29 -4.05
N ASP A 167 -0.71 11.82 -4.51
CA ASP A 167 -0.43 10.39 -4.73
C ASP A 167 -1.30 9.72 -5.80
N GLN A 168 -1.84 10.53 -6.69
CA GLN A 168 -2.61 10.10 -7.85
C GLN A 168 -2.71 11.27 -8.84
N GLY A 169 -3.34 11.01 -9.98
CA GLY A 169 -3.66 12.06 -10.95
C GLY A 169 -2.65 12.20 -12.08
N SER A 170 -1.54 11.45 -12.07
CA SER A 170 -0.54 11.44 -13.14
C SER A 170 -1.00 10.76 -14.44
N ILE A 171 -2.07 11.27 -15.06
CA ILE A 171 -2.53 10.81 -16.38
C ILE A 171 -3.04 11.99 -17.22
N ALA A 172 -2.97 11.87 -18.55
CA ALA A 172 -3.67 12.79 -19.44
C ALA A 172 -5.18 12.77 -19.17
N ALA A 173 -5.76 13.92 -18.83
CA ALA A 173 -7.19 14.07 -18.57
C ALA A 173 -7.65 15.50 -18.84
N PRO A 174 -8.97 15.77 -18.90
CA PRO A 174 -9.51 17.11 -18.73
C PRO A 174 -9.07 17.73 -17.39
N PRO A 175 -9.37 19.02 -17.14
CA PRO A 175 -9.15 19.62 -15.82
C PRO A 175 -9.75 18.77 -14.70
N VAL A 176 -9.12 18.80 -13.50
CA VAL A 176 -9.51 17.92 -12.37
C VAL A 176 -11.01 18.02 -12.06
N VAL A 177 -11.58 19.22 -12.18
CA VAL A 177 -13.02 19.49 -12.11
C VAL A 177 -13.43 20.43 -13.24
N ASP A 178 -14.71 20.40 -13.64
CA ASP A 178 -15.26 21.28 -14.67
C ASP A 178 -15.62 22.68 -14.13
N LEU A 179 -14.69 23.32 -13.42
CA LEU A 179 -14.85 24.65 -12.83
C LEU A 179 -13.68 25.57 -13.27
N PRO A 180 -13.91 26.53 -14.18
CA PRO A 180 -12.83 27.39 -14.71
C PRO A 180 -12.08 28.22 -13.65
N SER A 181 -12.72 28.50 -12.52
CA SER A 181 -12.14 29.27 -11.42
C SER A 181 -11.29 28.44 -10.44
N THR A 182 -11.34 27.11 -10.54
CA THR A 182 -10.62 26.23 -9.63
C THR A 182 -9.17 26.07 -10.06
N LYS A 183 -8.23 26.39 -9.17
CA LYS A 183 -6.81 26.11 -9.38
C LYS A 183 -6.47 24.70 -8.88
N SER A 184 -5.72 23.94 -9.67
CA SER A 184 -5.32 22.57 -9.29
C SER A 184 -3.81 22.40 -9.17
N LEU A 185 -3.38 21.71 -8.11
CA LEU A 185 -2.02 21.23 -7.89
C LEU A 185 -2.03 19.70 -7.77
N ILE A 186 -1.09 19.04 -8.43
CA ILE A 186 -0.84 17.60 -8.33
C ILE A 186 0.55 17.38 -7.74
N ILE A 187 0.60 16.60 -6.67
CA ILE A 187 1.85 16.13 -6.03
C ILE A 187 1.84 14.61 -6.10
N ASP A 188 2.68 14.02 -6.95
CA ASP A 188 2.62 12.59 -7.24
C ASP A 188 3.99 12.00 -7.61
N HIS A 189 4.13 10.69 -7.57
CA HIS A 189 5.36 9.95 -7.89
C HIS A 189 5.17 8.80 -8.87
N HIS A 190 3.93 8.55 -9.32
CA HIS A 190 3.63 7.54 -10.32
C HIS A 190 4.25 7.88 -11.68
N LEU A 191 4.73 6.87 -12.42
CA LEU A 191 5.39 7.05 -13.71
C LEU A 191 4.41 7.62 -14.76
N SER A 192 4.62 8.89 -15.15
CA SER A 192 3.88 9.54 -16.22
C SER A 192 4.62 10.74 -16.79
N ASP A 193 4.35 11.03 -18.07
CA ASP A 193 4.72 12.26 -18.76
C ASP A 193 3.49 13.13 -19.07
N HIS A 194 2.32 12.73 -18.57
CA HIS A 194 1.04 13.33 -18.88
C HIS A 194 0.19 13.57 -17.63
N PHE A 195 -0.50 14.71 -17.62
CA PHE A 195 -1.26 15.20 -16.48
C PHE A 195 -2.59 15.83 -16.94
N PRO A 196 -3.56 16.02 -16.02
CA PRO A 196 -4.77 16.80 -16.26
C PRO A 196 -4.43 18.19 -16.81
N LYS A 197 -5.24 18.65 -17.77
CA LYS A 197 -5.11 20.01 -18.31
C LYS A 197 -5.21 21.04 -17.18
N ASP A 198 -4.44 22.12 -17.33
CA ASP A 198 -4.41 23.29 -16.43
C ASP A 198 -3.96 23.00 -14.99
N ALA A 199 -3.52 21.78 -14.69
CA ALA A 199 -2.93 21.45 -13.40
C ALA A 199 -1.48 21.91 -13.31
N GLN A 200 -1.15 22.57 -12.21
CA GLN A 200 0.23 22.69 -11.78
C GLN A 200 0.69 21.33 -11.23
N VAL A 201 1.92 20.93 -11.54
CA VAL A 201 2.42 19.59 -11.22
C VAL A 201 3.80 19.67 -10.59
N VAL A 202 4.00 18.89 -9.54
CA VAL A 202 5.33 18.52 -9.04
C VAL A 202 5.36 17.00 -8.92
N SER A 203 6.32 16.37 -9.60
CA SER A 203 6.43 14.92 -9.60
C SER A 203 7.86 14.42 -9.39
N ALA A 204 7.99 13.38 -8.56
CA ALA A 204 9.26 12.71 -8.30
C ALA A 204 9.57 11.57 -9.29
N CYS A 205 8.63 11.19 -10.17
CA CYS A 205 8.68 9.93 -10.91
C CYS A 205 9.92 9.72 -11.80
N HIS A 206 10.55 10.81 -12.23
CA HIS A 206 11.75 10.80 -13.09
C HIS A 206 13.06 11.06 -12.35
N TYR A 207 13.02 11.22 -11.02
CA TYR A 207 14.16 11.63 -10.20
C TYR A 207 14.52 10.52 -9.21
N PRO A 208 15.28 9.50 -9.64
CA PRO A 208 15.69 8.42 -8.77
C PRO A 208 16.64 8.90 -7.65
N PRO A 209 16.70 8.20 -6.51
CA PRO A 209 15.66 7.29 -6.03
C PRO A 209 14.33 8.04 -5.86
N VAL A 210 13.26 7.49 -6.43
CA VAL A 210 11.96 8.18 -6.51
C VAL A 210 11.40 8.32 -5.09
N SER A 211 11.21 9.57 -4.67
CA SER A 211 10.53 9.91 -3.41
C SER A 211 9.06 9.49 -3.49
N THR A 212 8.48 9.00 -2.39
CA THR A 212 7.03 8.78 -2.32
C THR A 212 6.30 10.11 -2.22
N SER A 213 5.01 10.15 -2.53
CA SER A 213 4.21 11.37 -2.48
C SER A 213 4.18 11.98 -1.08
N SER A 214 4.16 11.17 -0.01
CA SER A 214 4.20 11.72 1.36
C SER A 214 5.55 12.34 1.71
N LEU A 215 6.65 11.77 1.24
CA LEU A 215 7.99 12.32 1.44
C LEU A 215 8.21 13.57 0.59
N LEU A 216 7.75 13.57 -0.67
CA LEU A 216 7.73 14.74 -1.53
C LEU A 216 6.91 15.88 -0.90
N THR A 217 5.68 15.59 -0.46
CA THR A 217 4.81 16.57 0.21
C THR A 217 5.46 17.11 1.48
N TYR A 218 6.09 16.24 2.29
CA TYR A 218 6.82 16.66 3.49
C TYR A 218 7.97 17.62 3.16
N GLU A 219 8.79 17.33 2.15
CA GLU A 219 9.91 18.20 1.75
C GLU A 219 9.44 19.53 1.14
N ILE A 220 8.29 19.56 0.46
CA ILE A 220 7.64 20.79 -0.01
C ILE A 220 7.17 21.63 1.19
N CYS A 221 6.49 21.01 2.15
CA CYS A 221 5.80 21.71 3.24
C CYS A 221 6.69 22.10 4.42
N LYS A 222 7.74 21.32 4.71
CA LYS A 222 8.69 21.55 5.81
C LYS A 222 9.24 23.00 5.88
N PRO A 223 9.67 23.65 4.78
CA PRO A 223 10.13 25.04 4.83
C PRO A 223 8.99 26.08 4.93
N LEU A 224 7.73 25.70 4.77
CA LEU A 224 6.59 26.62 4.80
C LEU A 224 6.17 26.99 6.22
N ALA A 225 6.30 26.05 7.17
CA ALA A 225 5.95 26.28 8.57
C ALA A 225 6.87 25.44 9.49
N PRO A 226 7.53 26.05 10.50
CA PRO A 226 8.53 25.36 11.34
C PRO A 226 8.03 24.08 12.03
N ALA A 227 6.75 24.04 12.42
CA ALA A 227 6.15 22.90 13.12
C ALA A 227 6.04 21.63 12.25
N ILE A 228 6.02 21.76 10.92
CA ILE A 228 5.83 20.62 10.01
C ILE A 228 7.00 19.63 10.13
N ALA A 229 8.23 20.12 10.30
CA ALA A 229 9.40 19.26 10.43
C ALA A 229 9.25 18.24 11.58
N SER A 230 8.80 18.68 12.75
CA SER A 230 8.66 17.82 13.92
C SER A 230 7.32 17.06 13.96
N GLU A 231 6.22 17.72 13.60
CA GLU A 231 4.87 17.16 13.75
C GLU A 231 4.46 16.20 12.63
N CYS A 232 5.12 16.28 11.47
CA CYS A 232 4.73 15.52 10.28
C CYS A 232 5.77 14.49 9.82
N ALA A 233 6.98 14.46 10.40
CA ALA A 233 8.01 13.49 10.00
C ALA A 233 7.55 12.03 10.13
N TYR A 234 6.74 11.69 11.14
CA TYR A 234 6.22 10.32 11.28
C TYR A 234 5.22 9.96 10.17
N LEU A 235 4.48 10.93 9.63
CA LEU A 235 3.55 10.73 8.51
C LEU A 235 4.34 10.46 7.23
N ALA A 236 5.40 11.23 6.97
CA ALA A 236 6.32 10.96 5.86
C ALA A 236 6.92 9.55 5.96
N CYS A 237 7.33 9.12 7.16
CA CYS A 237 7.81 7.76 7.39
C CYS A 237 6.72 6.69 7.17
N ILE A 238 5.47 6.94 7.57
CA ILE A 238 4.34 6.02 7.34
C ILE A 238 4.12 5.86 5.84
N GLY A 239 3.96 6.95 5.08
CA GLY A 239 3.73 6.86 3.65
C GLY A 239 4.91 6.22 2.91
N THR A 240 6.14 6.65 3.20
CA THR A 240 7.36 6.07 2.61
C THR A 240 7.46 4.55 2.84
N HIS A 241 7.19 4.08 4.06
CA HIS A 241 7.18 2.63 4.35
C HIS A 241 5.94 1.92 3.77
N GLY A 242 4.86 2.64 3.50
CA GLY A 242 3.67 2.15 2.81
C GLY A 242 3.99 1.64 1.42
N ASP A 243 4.74 2.41 0.65
CA ASP A 243 5.09 2.09 -0.73
C ASP A 243 6.36 1.25 -0.86
N LEU A 244 7.44 1.72 -0.24
CA LEU A 244 8.77 1.14 -0.43
C LEU A 244 9.05 -0.02 0.54
N GLY A 245 8.15 -0.22 1.50
CA GLY A 245 8.22 -1.30 2.48
C GLY A 245 9.18 -1.03 3.63
N ASN A 246 9.13 -1.93 4.62
CA ASN A 246 9.84 -1.75 5.88
C ASN A 246 11.35 -2.06 5.83
N THR A 247 11.88 -2.56 4.71
CA THR A 247 13.31 -2.84 4.56
C THR A 247 14.09 -1.67 4.00
N LEU A 248 13.41 -0.56 3.65
CA LEU A 248 14.05 0.65 3.17
C LEU A 248 15.16 1.11 4.12
N LYS A 249 16.30 1.47 3.52
CA LYS A 249 17.40 2.15 4.18
C LYS A 249 17.29 3.64 3.87
N TRP A 250 17.24 4.45 4.91
CA TRP A 250 17.21 5.91 4.81
C TRP A 250 18.63 6.42 4.61
N SER A 251 19.05 6.52 3.35
CA SER A 251 20.34 7.08 2.94
C SER A 251 20.15 8.20 1.92
N PRO A 252 21.11 9.14 1.81
CA PRO A 252 21.04 10.21 0.81
C PRO A 252 20.73 9.67 -0.59
N PRO A 253 19.93 10.40 -1.40
CA PRO A 253 19.42 11.74 -1.15
C PRO A 253 18.19 11.82 -0.21
N PHE A 254 17.66 10.69 0.28
CA PHE A 254 16.57 10.73 1.26
C PHE A 254 17.05 11.42 2.56
N PRO A 255 16.17 12.17 3.26
CA PRO A 255 16.53 12.85 4.49
C PRO A 255 16.89 11.86 5.61
N ASP A 256 17.74 12.30 6.55
CA ASP A 256 18.07 11.50 7.73
C ASP A 256 16.89 11.50 8.72
N MET A 257 16.24 10.34 8.84
CA MET A 257 15.11 10.11 9.74
C MET A 257 15.50 9.49 11.10
N LYS A 258 16.79 9.48 11.47
CA LYS A 258 17.25 8.87 12.74
C LYS A 258 16.56 9.44 13.96
N GLU A 259 16.42 10.77 14.07
CA GLU A 259 15.76 11.39 15.23
C GLU A 259 14.28 11.00 15.29
N THR A 260 13.59 11.00 14.15
CA THR A 260 12.21 10.49 14.03
C THR A 260 12.11 9.05 14.55
N PHE A 261 13.05 8.18 14.19
CA PHE A 261 13.02 6.77 14.63
C PHE A 261 13.48 6.53 16.08
N LYS A 262 14.17 7.49 16.70
CA LYS A 262 14.41 7.48 18.15
C LYS A 262 13.13 7.75 18.93
N ILE A 263 12.27 8.63 18.42
CA ILE A 263 10.98 8.98 19.04
C ILE A 263 9.94 7.89 18.73
N TYR A 264 9.83 7.51 17.47
CA TYR A 264 8.85 6.57 16.97
C TYR A 264 9.52 5.32 16.43
N THR A 265 9.36 4.19 17.12
CA THR A 265 10.02 2.96 16.70
C THR A 265 9.64 2.57 15.26
N LYS A 266 10.58 1.99 14.51
CA LYS A 266 10.32 1.45 13.17
C LYS A 266 9.14 0.47 13.16
N LYS A 267 8.98 -0.31 14.24
CA LYS A 267 7.84 -1.22 14.41
C LYS A 267 6.51 -0.46 14.47
N SER A 268 6.39 0.59 15.29
CA SER A 268 5.13 1.34 15.42
C SER A 268 4.73 2.02 14.10
N VAL A 269 5.70 2.55 13.35
CA VAL A 269 5.45 3.09 12.00
C VAL A 269 4.91 2.00 11.07
N ASN A 270 5.54 0.82 11.03
CA ASN A 270 5.10 -0.28 10.17
C ASN A 270 3.73 -0.85 10.57
N ASP A 271 3.44 -0.92 11.87
CA ASP A 271 2.11 -1.34 12.34
C ASP A 271 1.04 -0.32 11.97
N ALA A 272 1.35 0.98 12.05
CA ALA A 272 0.48 2.05 11.60
C ALA A 272 0.19 1.96 10.09
N VAL A 273 1.20 1.71 9.25
CA VAL A 273 1.03 1.45 7.80
C VAL A 273 -0.01 0.35 7.55
N SER A 274 0.09 -0.77 8.27
CA SER A 274 -0.86 -1.88 8.12
C SER A 274 -2.28 -1.51 8.56
N LEU A 275 -2.43 -0.63 9.55
CA LEU A 275 -3.73 -0.22 10.09
C LEU A 275 -4.39 0.82 9.19
N VAL A 276 -3.65 1.82 8.73
CA VAL A 276 -4.12 2.87 7.81
C VAL A 276 -4.59 2.27 6.48
N ASN A 277 -3.88 1.26 5.97
CA ASN A 277 -4.26 0.57 4.74
C ASN A 277 -5.45 -0.39 4.89
N ALA A 278 -5.82 -0.78 6.11
CA ALA A 278 -6.83 -1.83 6.28
C ALA A 278 -8.22 -1.41 5.79
N PRO A 279 -8.76 -0.22 6.13
CA PRO A 279 -10.08 0.22 5.68
C PRO A 279 -10.28 0.20 4.17
N ARG A 280 -9.33 0.71 3.37
CA ARG A 280 -9.41 0.69 1.89
C ARG A 280 -9.45 -0.73 1.30
N ARG A 281 -8.96 -1.71 2.06
CA ARG A 281 -8.92 -3.11 1.60
C ARG A 281 -10.16 -3.90 1.98
N THR A 282 -10.97 -3.41 2.91
CA THR A 282 -12.13 -4.18 3.39
C THR A 282 -13.20 -4.27 2.30
N ALA A 283 -14.11 -5.24 2.42
CA ALA A 283 -15.27 -5.31 1.55
C ALA A 283 -16.10 -4.01 1.60
N LYS A 284 -16.23 -3.44 2.81
CA LYS A 284 -16.97 -2.21 3.12
C LYS A 284 -16.36 -0.96 2.50
N TYR A 285 -15.04 -0.91 2.35
CA TYR A 285 -14.30 0.24 1.81
C TYR A 285 -14.59 1.55 2.57
N ASP A 286 -14.14 1.63 3.82
CA ASP A 286 -14.40 2.77 4.71
C ASP A 286 -13.16 3.64 4.99
N VAL A 287 -12.52 4.10 3.91
CA VAL A 287 -11.28 4.91 3.90
C VAL A 287 -11.35 6.11 4.85
N ILE A 288 -12.52 6.71 5.02
CA ILE A 288 -12.74 7.83 5.94
C ILE A 288 -12.28 7.52 7.36
N THR A 289 -12.37 6.27 7.81
CA THR A 289 -11.85 5.85 9.12
C THR A 289 -10.34 6.11 9.23
N ALA A 290 -9.56 5.74 8.19
CA ALA A 290 -8.13 5.94 8.17
C ALA A 290 -7.77 7.43 8.09
N TRP A 291 -8.47 8.19 7.24
CA TRP A 291 -8.32 9.64 7.15
C TRP A 291 -8.55 10.33 8.50
N THR A 292 -9.70 10.09 9.15
CA THR A 292 -10.03 10.71 10.44
C THR A 292 -9.04 10.32 11.53
N ALA A 293 -8.60 9.06 11.57
CA ALA A 293 -7.61 8.61 12.53
C ALA A 293 -6.25 9.28 12.32
N LEU A 294 -5.77 9.39 11.07
CA LEU A 294 -4.52 10.07 10.76
C LEU A 294 -4.60 11.57 11.09
N LEU A 295 -5.70 12.22 10.70
CA LEU A 295 -5.91 13.64 10.95
C LEU A 295 -5.82 13.97 12.44
N ALA A 296 -6.43 13.14 13.29
CA ALA A 296 -6.43 13.28 14.75
C ALA A 296 -5.12 12.83 15.43
N SER A 297 -4.31 12.01 14.78
CA SER A 297 -3.11 11.42 15.39
C SER A 297 -1.98 12.44 15.60
N ARG A 298 -1.27 12.38 16.72
CA ARG A 298 -0.03 13.13 16.95
C ARG A 298 1.19 12.23 16.90
N ASP A 299 0.98 10.93 17.06
CA ASP A 299 2.00 9.91 16.93
C ASP A 299 1.44 8.59 16.37
N PRO A 300 2.29 7.65 15.92
CA PRO A 300 1.82 6.36 15.42
C PRO A 300 1.01 5.52 16.43
N LYS A 301 1.21 5.69 17.75
CA LYS A 301 0.49 4.92 18.79
C LYS A 301 -0.99 5.28 18.86
N ASP A 302 -1.36 6.51 18.52
CA ASP A 302 -2.76 6.92 18.38
C ASP A 302 -3.49 6.05 17.33
N LEU A 303 -2.80 5.70 16.25
CA LEU A 303 -3.32 4.80 15.22
C LEU A 303 -3.39 3.35 15.73
N LEU A 304 -2.40 2.92 16.53
CA LEU A 304 -2.36 1.57 17.10
C LEU A 304 -3.49 1.31 18.09
N SER A 305 -4.02 2.33 18.77
CA SER A 305 -5.11 2.20 19.73
C SER A 305 -6.51 2.35 19.10
N ASN A 306 -6.59 2.70 17.81
CA ASN A 306 -7.87 2.89 17.13
C ASN A 306 -8.59 1.55 16.89
N GLY A 307 -9.71 1.34 17.60
CA GLY A 307 -10.46 0.08 17.57
C GLY A 307 -11.04 -0.28 16.19
N ARG A 308 -11.45 0.70 15.38
CA ARG A 308 -11.97 0.41 14.02
C ARG A 308 -10.84 0.01 13.08
N LEU A 309 -9.68 0.66 13.14
CA LEU A 309 -8.51 0.26 12.33
C LEU A 309 -8.05 -1.16 12.69
N GLN A 310 -8.02 -1.51 13.98
CA GLN A 310 -7.70 -2.87 14.41
C GLN A 310 -8.69 -3.90 13.88
N SER A 311 -9.99 -3.59 13.95
CA SER A 311 -11.05 -4.46 13.44
C SER A 311 -10.94 -4.65 11.93
N ALA A 312 -10.73 -3.57 11.16
CA ALA A 312 -10.49 -3.64 9.72
C ALA A 312 -9.26 -4.51 9.40
N ARG A 313 -8.15 -4.35 10.14
CA ARG A 313 -6.96 -5.18 9.95
C ARG A 313 -7.23 -6.66 10.22
N ALA A 314 -8.05 -6.97 11.23
CA ALA A 314 -8.45 -8.35 11.53
C ALA A 314 -9.29 -8.96 10.39
N GLU A 315 -10.25 -8.22 9.84
CA GLU A 315 -11.04 -8.62 8.66
C GLU A 315 -10.11 -8.95 7.48
N ILE A 316 -9.16 -8.06 7.16
CA ILE A 316 -8.20 -8.27 6.07
C ILE A 316 -7.31 -9.49 6.30
N ASN A 317 -6.85 -9.70 7.53
CA ASN A 317 -6.01 -10.86 7.83
C ASN A 317 -6.77 -12.18 7.63
N ALA A 318 -8.03 -12.24 8.07
CA ALA A 318 -8.88 -13.41 7.86
C ALA A 318 -9.08 -13.66 6.35
N GLU A 319 -9.37 -12.62 5.60
CA GLU A 319 -9.61 -12.72 4.16
C GLU A 319 -8.35 -13.12 3.37
N VAL A 320 -7.18 -12.58 3.72
CA VAL A 320 -5.91 -13.02 3.15
C VAL A 320 -5.66 -14.49 3.44
N GLU A 321 -5.91 -14.97 4.66
CA GLU A 321 -5.70 -16.36 5.03
C GLU A 321 -6.61 -17.31 4.23
N MET A 322 -7.89 -16.95 4.04
CA MET A 322 -8.81 -17.75 3.24
C MET A 322 -8.35 -17.90 1.78
N ASN A 323 -7.72 -16.86 1.21
CA ASN A 323 -7.40 -16.81 -0.21
C ASN A 323 -5.93 -17.17 -0.53
N THR A 324 -5.02 -17.12 0.45
CA THR A 324 -3.57 -17.28 0.20
C THR A 324 -3.16 -18.69 -0.24
N HIS A 325 -3.99 -19.70 0.03
CA HIS A 325 -3.73 -21.11 -0.31
C HIS A 325 -4.11 -21.49 -1.74
N THR A 326 -4.55 -20.52 -2.54
CA THR A 326 -4.84 -20.71 -3.96
C THR A 326 -3.57 -21.15 -4.72
N PRO A 327 -3.57 -22.30 -5.42
CA PRO A 327 -2.40 -22.74 -6.17
C PRO A 327 -2.17 -21.85 -7.41
N PRO A 328 -0.93 -21.40 -7.68
CA PRO A 328 -0.63 -20.62 -8.87
C PRO A 328 -0.68 -21.49 -10.14
N LYS A 329 -1.10 -20.88 -11.24
CA LYS A 329 -0.88 -21.38 -12.62
C LYS A 329 0.25 -20.59 -13.26
N PHE A 330 0.94 -21.17 -14.23
CA PHE A 330 2.11 -20.53 -14.86
C PHE A 330 1.87 -20.28 -16.34
N SER A 331 2.47 -19.23 -16.89
CA SER A 331 2.60 -19.05 -18.35
C SER A 331 3.36 -20.21 -18.98
N ALA A 332 3.18 -20.40 -20.29
CA ALA A 332 3.83 -21.50 -21.02
C ALA A 332 5.38 -21.48 -20.90
N ASP A 333 5.98 -20.30 -20.82
CA ASP A 333 7.42 -20.09 -20.62
C ASP A 333 7.85 -20.10 -19.14
N GLY A 334 6.90 -20.20 -18.21
CA GLY A 334 7.13 -20.18 -16.77
C GLY A 334 7.56 -18.83 -16.18
N ARG A 335 7.56 -17.73 -16.96
CA ARG A 335 7.96 -16.40 -16.49
C ARG A 335 6.93 -15.74 -15.59
N ILE A 336 5.64 -16.04 -15.77
CA ILE A 336 4.54 -15.42 -15.02
C ILE A 336 3.78 -16.49 -14.22
N ALA A 337 3.67 -16.29 -12.91
CA ALA A 337 2.78 -17.07 -12.05
C ALA A 337 1.50 -16.27 -11.77
N VAL A 338 0.34 -16.89 -11.93
CA VAL A 338 -0.97 -16.28 -11.76
C VAL A 338 -1.75 -17.01 -10.67
N LEU A 339 -2.14 -16.27 -9.64
CA LEU A 339 -3.11 -16.67 -8.62
C LEU A 339 -4.47 -16.06 -8.95
N ARG A 340 -5.54 -16.82 -8.76
CA ARG A 340 -6.92 -16.38 -9.02
C ARG A 340 -7.76 -16.54 -7.76
N ILE A 341 -8.25 -15.43 -7.23
CA ILE A 341 -9.06 -15.36 -6.01
C ILE A 341 -10.39 -14.69 -6.32
N ASN A 342 -11.37 -14.86 -5.42
CA ASN A 342 -12.70 -14.29 -5.58
C ASN A 342 -13.20 -13.77 -4.23
N THR A 343 -13.07 -12.47 -4.00
CA THR A 343 -13.45 -11.85 -2.74
C THR A 343 -13.77 -10.37 -2.90
N PRO A 344 -14.76 -9.82 -2.16
CA PRO A 344 -15.05 -8.38 -2.18
C PRO A 344 -13.96 -7.51 -1.57
N ALA A 345 -12.92 -8.08 -0.94
CA ALA A 345 -11.81 -7.35 -0.33
C ALA A 345 -10.62 -7.16 -1.27
N GLN A 346 -9.85 -6.10 -1.09
CA GLN A 346 -8.63 -5.80 -1.86
C GLN A 346 -7.40 -6.54 -1.29
N VAL A 347 -7.45 -7.87 -1.24
CA VAL A 347 -6.37 -8.69 -0.67
C VAL A 347 -5.35 -9.19 -1.70
N HIS A 348 -5.67 -9.11 -2.99
CA HIS A 348 -4.78 -9.56 -4.07
C HIS A 348 -3.39 -8.92 -4.06
N PRO A 349 -3.17 -7.63 -3.72
CA PRO A 349 -1.82 -7.07 -3.67
C PRO A 349 -0.97 -7.68 -2.54
N VAL A 350 -1.60 -7.99 -1.41
CA VAL A 350 -0.93 -8.63 -0.25
C VAL A 350 -0.55 -10.07 -0.61
N ILE A 351 -1.46 -10.81 -1.24
CA ILE A 351 -1.22 -12.18 -1.69
C ILE A 351 -0.11 -12.23 -2.74
N ALA A 352 -0.14 -11.36 -3.76
CA ALA A 352 0.91 -11.26 -4.77
C ALA A 352 2.28 -11.01 -4.13
N THR A 353 2.36 -10.12 -3.14
CA THR A 353 3.61 -9.81 -2.42
C THR A 353 4.14 -11.02 -1.64
N ARG A 354 3.26 -11.75 -0.93
CA ARG A 354 3.64 -12.98 -0.20
C ARG A 354 4.18 -14.05 -1.16
N TRP A 355 3.47 -14.29 -2.26
CA TRP A 355 3.86 -15.30 -3.25
C TRP A 355 5.13 -14.91 -4.02
N ALA A 356 5.34 -13.63 -4.35
CA ALA A 356 6.59 -13.14 -4.92
C ALA A 356 7.80 -13.36 -4.02
N GLY A 357 7.61 -13.31 -2.69
CA GLY A 357 8.65 -13.64 -1.71
C GLY A 357 8.88 -15.14 -1.53
N TYR A 358 7.88 -15.98 -1.83
CA TYR A 358 7.90 -17.42 -1.60
C TYR A 358 8.35 -18.22 -2.83
N LEU A 359 7.76 -17.95 -4.00
CA LEU A 359 8.04 -18.69 -5.23
C LEU A 359 9.49 -18.51 -5.68
N ASN A 360 10.05 -19.61 -6.17
CA ASN A 360 11.42 -19.64 -6.65
C ASN A 360 11.53 -20.60 -7.84
N SER A 361 11.87 -20.04 -9.00
CA SER A 361 12.19 -20.78 -10.22
C SER A 361 13.15 -19.93 -11.04
N ARG A 362 14.01 -20.58 -11.84
CA ARG A 362 14.95 -19.88 -12.73
C ARG A 362 14.23 -19.06 -13.80
N ALA A 363 13.07 -19.52 -14.26
CA ALA A 363 12.29 -18.83 -15.29
C ALA A 363 11.42 -17.69 -14.71
N LEU A 364 10.92 -17.86 -13.48
CA LEU A 364 9.94 -16.96 -12.87
C LEU A 364 10.44 -15.53 -12.72
N GLU A 365 9.63 -14.58 -13.17
CA GLU A 365 9.87 -13.14 -13.11
C GLU A 365 8.76 -12.40 -12.38
N ILE A 366 7.51 -12.70 -12.72
CA ILE A 366 6.34 -11.93 -12.28
C ILE A 366 5.38 -12.86 -11.55
N VAL A 367 4.88 -12.40 -10.40
CA VAL A 367 3.76 -13.00 -9.70
C VAL A 367 2.57 -12.06 -9.79
N LEU A 368 1.49 -12.53 -10.37
CA LEU A 368 0.21 -11.84 -10.55
C LEU A 368 -0.83 -12.50 -9.65
N CYS A 369 -1.60 -11.71 -8.89
CA CYS A 369 -2.79 -12.17 -8.21
C CYS A 369 -4.00 -11.40 -8.74
N ALA A 370 -4.97 -12.13 -9.28
CA ALA A 370 -6.20 -11.62 -9.89
C ALA A 370 -7.39 -11.88 -8.96
N ASN A 371 -8.17 -10.84 -8.69
CA ASN A 371 -9.39 -10.90 -7.90
C ASN A 371 -10.61 -10.50 -8.74
N SER A 372 -11.47 -11.48 -9.05
CA SER A 372 -12.73 -11.27 -9.78
C SER A 372 -13.91 -10.90 -8.89
N GLY A 373 -13.74 -10.90 -7.56
CA GLY A 373 -14.81 -10.60 -6.61
C GLY A 373 -14.82 -9.17 -6.08
N TYR A 374 -13.79 -8.38 -6.37
CA TYR A 374 -13.63 -7.05 -5.77
C TYR A 374 -14.63 -6.03 -6.30
N LEU A 375 -14.90 -6.07 -7.62
CA LEU A 375 -15.86 -5.23 -8.33
C LEU A 375 -16.66 -6.11 -9.31
N PRO A 376 -17.98 -5.92 -9.43
CA PRO A 376 -18.80 -6.68 -10.38
C PRO A 376 -18.30 -6.49 -11.82
N GLY A 377 -18.19 -7.59 -12.58
CA GLY A 377 -17.81 -7.56 -13.99
C GLY A 377 -16.34 -7.21 -14.28
N MET A 378 -15.52 -6.99 -13.25
CA MET A 378 -14.12 -6.57 -13.40
C MET A 378 -13.16 -7.52 -12.68
N VAL A 379 -11.95 -7.65 -13.22
CA VAL A 379 -10.81 -8.27 -12.55
C VAL A 379 -9.88 -7.19 -12.04
N ASN A 380 -9.66 -7.20 -10.73
CA ASN A 380 -8.66 -6.37 -10.08
C ASN A 380 -7.43 -7.21 -9.82
N PHE A 381 -6.29 -6.85 -10.39
CA PHE A 381 -5.09 -7.65 -10.26
C PHE A 381 -3.88 -6.81 -9.85
N SER A 382 -2.94 -7.47 -9.19
CA SER A 382 -1.67 -6.88 -8.78
C SER A 382 -0.53 -7.82 -9.11
N CYS A 383 0.54 -7.24 -9.63
CA CYS A 383 1.77 -7.90 -10.03
C CYS A 383 2.94 -7.45 -9.15
N ARG A 384 3.88 -8.37 -8.92
CA ARG A 384 5.13 -8.13 -8.20
C ARG A 384 6.27 -8.87 -8.89
N ILE A 385 7.44 -8.24 -8.95
CA ILE A 385 8.67 -8.96 -9.35
C ILE A 385 8.97 -10.02 -8.29
N ALA A 386 9.09 -11.27 -8.73
CA ALA A 386 9.48 -12.39 -7.88
C ALA A 386 10.87 -12.12 -7.26
N ARG A 387 11.06 -12.47 -5.98
CA ARG A 387 12.31 -12.20 -5.27
C ARG A 387 13.53 -12.79 -6.01
N CYS A 388 13.36 -13.93 -6.67
CA CYS A 388 14.41 -14.60 -7.46
C CYS A 388 14.79 -13.85 -8.76
N ALA A 389 14.01 -12.87 -9.19
CA ALA A 389 14.22 -12.11 -10.42
C ALA A 389 14.68 -10.66 -10.20
N ARG A 390 14.78 -10.18 -8.95
CA ARG A 390 15.13 -8.78 -8.65
C ARG A 390 16.53 -8.35 -9.10
N SER A 391 17.45 -9.29 -9.27
CA SER A 391 18.82 -9.04 -9.72
C SER A 391 19.04 -9.42 -11.19
N ARG A 392 17.98 -9.54 -11.99
CA ARG A 392 18.12 -9.79 -13.43
C ARG A 392 18.69 -8.57 -14.14
N ASP A 393 19.46 -8.84 -15.18
CA ASP A 393 20.00 -7.84 -16.10
C ASP A 393 19.65 -8.28 -17.54
N PRO A 394 18.86 -7.48 -18.29
CA PRO A 394 18.23 -6.23 -17.86
C PRO A 394 17.18 -6.44 -16.73
N PRO A 395 16.90 -5.39 -15.91
CA PRO A 395 15.86 -5.46 -14.88
C PRO A 395 14.48 -5.81 -15.46
N VAL A 396 13.71 -6.61 -14.73
CA VAL A 396 12.33 -6.96 -15.12
C VAL A 396 11.45 -5.71 -15.06
N ASN A 397 10.70 -5.44 -16.12
CA ASN A 397 9.69 -4.38 -16.15
C ASN A 397 8.30 -5.00 -16.34
N ILE A 398 7.47 -4.95 -15.29
CA ILE A 398 6.12 -5.52 -15.31
C ILE A 398 5.24 -4.82 -16.34
N ILE A 399 5.32 -3.49 -16.44
CA ILE A 399 4.48 -2.68 -17.33
C ILE A 399 4.74 -3.08 -18.78
N GLU A 400 6.01 -3.13 -19.17
CA GLU A 400 6.41 -3.58 -20.51
C GLU A 400 5.99 -5.03 -20.77
N SER A 401 6.18 -5.93 -19.79
CA SER A 401 5.81 -7.34 -19.93
C SER A 401 4.31 -7.54 -20.17
N LEU A 402 3.47 -6.82 -19.42
CA LEU A 402 2.02 -6.88 -19.58
C LEU A 402 1.54 -6.25 -20.89
N LYS A 403 2.13 -5.10 -21.29
CA LYS A 403 1.82 -4.46 -22.57
C LYS A 403 2.22 -5.35 -23.75
N ALA A 404 3.41 -5.94 -23.72
CA ALA A 404 3.87 -6.87 -24.74
C ALA A 404 2.96 -8.09 -24.86
N ALA A 405 2.43 -8.61 -23.74
CA ALA A 405 1.46 -9.71 -23.77
C ALA A 405 0.12 -9.28 -24.39
N ALA A 406 -0.36 -8.07 -24.12
CA ALA A 406 -1.58 -7.54 -24.73
C ALA A 406 -1.40 -7.26 -26.24
N ASP A 407 -0.21 -6.82 -26.66
CA ASP A 407 0.13 -6.55 -28.06
C ASP A 407 0.20 -7.84 -28.93
N LEU A 408 0.07 -9.04 -28.33
CA LEU A 408 -0.11 -10.30 -29.06
C LEU A 408 -1.52 -10.43 -29.67
N SER A 409 -2.51 -9.69 -29.15
CA SER A 409 -3.85 -9.66 -29.73
C SER A 409 -3.89 -8.76 -30.96
N THR A 410 -4.61 -9.20 -31.99
CA THR A 410 -4.90 -8.38 -33.18
C THR A 410 -6.27 -7.72 -33.14
N ASP A 411 -7.06 -7.96 -32.07
CA ASP A 411 -8.46 -7.55 -31.95
C ASP A 411 -8.66 -6.46 -30.87
N GLY A 412 -7.79 -5.45 -30.88
CA GLY A 412 -7.92 -4.26 -30.04
C GLY A 412 -7.93 -4.52 -28.53
N LEU A 413 -7.35 -5.63 -28.05
CA LEU A 413 -7.37 -6.01 -26.63
C LEU A 413 -6.88 -4.89 -25.70
N LYS A 414 -5.87 -4.15 -26.11
CA LYS A 414 -5.30 -3.03 -25.34
C LYS A 414 -6.33 -1.95 -25.03
N ASP A 415 -7.21 -1.64 -25.99
CA ASP A 415 -8.27 -0.65 -25.81
C ASP A 415 -9.36 -1.17 -24.87
N ARG A 416 -9.71 -2.47 -24.99
CA ARG A 416 -10.68 -3.14 -24.11
C ARG A 416 -10.18 -3.33 -22.68
N LEU A 417 -8.89 -3.57 -22.48
CA LEU A 417 -8.25 -3.57 -21.17
C LEU A 417 -8.31 -2.18 -20.52
N GLY A 418 -8.38 -1.13 -21.34
CA GLY A 418 -8.66 0.23 -20.92
C GLY A 418 -7.50 0.89 -20.18
N GLN A 419 -7.74 2.10 -19.72
CA GLN A 419 -6.71 2.98 -19.19
C GLN A 419 -6.10 2.50 -17.88
N SER A 420 -6.82 1.71 -17.08
CA SER A 420 -6.36 1.20 -15.79
C SER A 420 -5.43 -0.01 -15.90
N PHE A 421 -5.10 -0.48 -17.11
CA PHE A 421 -4.22 -1.63 -17.34
C PHE A 421 -2.73 -1.27 -17.22
N ALA A 422 -1.99 -2.10 -16.47
CA ALA A 422 -0.54 -2.02 -16.31
C ALA A 422 -0.04 -0.64 -15.84
N ARG A 423 -0.69 -0.10 -14.80
CA ARG A 423 -0.30 1.16 -14.13
C ARG A 423 0.44 0.93 -12.82
N GLY A 424 1.21 1.91 -12.36
CA GLY A 424 2.03 1.84 -11.15
C GLY A 424 3.53 1.94 -11.43
N HIS A 425 4.34 1.19 -10.70
CA HIS A 425 5.81 1.15 -10.85
C HIS A 425 6.26 -0.06 -11.69
N LYS A 426 7.50 -0.01 -12.18
CA LYS A 426 8.11 -1.09 -12.97
C LYS A 426 8.17 -2.40 -12.17
N GLU A 427 8.32 -2.31 -10.85
CA GLU A 427 8.49 -3.42 -9.90
C GLU A 427 7.17 -3.90 -9.29
N ALA A 428 6.14 -3.07 -9.35
CA ALA A 428 4.85 -3.24 -8.71
C ALA A 428 3.76 -2.53 -9.52
N SER A 429 3.08 -3.29 -10.39
CA SER A 429 2.01 -2.77 -11.25
C SER A 429 0.74 -3.62 -11.11
N GLY A 430 -0.35 -3.25 -11.77
CA GLY A 430 -1.62 -3.94 -11.71
C GLY A 430 -2.66 -3.31 -12.63
N GLY A 431 -3.92 -3.61 -12.38
CA GLY A 431 -5.01 -2.95 -13.07
C GLY A 431 -6.40 -3.41 -12.66
N ILE A 432 -7.39 -2.65 -13.14
CA ILE A 432 -8.82 -2.93 -13.03
C ILE A 432 -9.34 -3.02 -14.45
N VAL A 433 -9.69 -4.22 -14.90
CA VAL A 433 -10.03 -4.47 -16.32
C VAL A 433 -11.28 -5.33 -16.43
N PRO A 434 -12.03 -5.26 -17.55
CA PRO A 434 -13.17 -6.14 -17.79
C PRO A 434 -12.77 -7.62 -17.74
N VAL A 435 -13.65 -8.48 -17.23
CA VAL A 435 -13.40 -9.93 -17.12
C VAL A 435 -13.03 -10.55 -18.46
N GLU A 436 -13.77 -10.25 -19.53
CA GLU A 436 -13.56 -10.84 -20.85
C GLU A 436 -12.17 -10.51 -21.41
N ALA A 437 -11.76 -9.23 -21.33
CA ALA A 437 -10.43 -8.78 -21.75
C ALA A 437 -9.32 -9.43 -20.90
N PHE A 438 -9.55 -9.60 -19.60
CA PHE A 438 -8.59 -10.30 -18.74
C PHE A 438 -8.42 -11.77 -19.15
N GLU A 439 -9.50 -12.49 -19.42
CA GLU A 439 -9.41 -13.90 -19.81
C GLU A 439 -8.71 -14.09 -21.16
N GLU A 440 -8.91 -13.17 -22.12
CA GLU A 440 -8.14 -13.16 -23.37
C GLU A 440 -6.64 -12.99 -23.12
N LEU A 441 -6.24 -12.04 -22.27
CA LEU A 441 -4.83 -11.86 -21.88
C LEU A 441 -4.25 -13.14 -21.25
N MET A 442 -5.02 -13.82 -20.40
CA MET A 442 -4.59 -15.08 -19.78
C MET A 442 -4.46 -16.22 -20.80
N SER A 443 -5.29 -16.23 -21.83
CA SER A 443 -5.20 -17.18 -22.95
C SER A 443 -3.96 -16.90 -23.82
N LEU A 444 -3.65 -15.64 -24.13
CA LEU A 444 -2.45 -15.24 -24.87
C LEU A 444 -1.17 -15.64 -24.14
N LEU A 445 -1.17 -15.51 -22.81
CA LEU A 445 -0.08 -15.97 -21.93
C LEU A 445 -0.05 -17.50 -21.72
N LYS A 446 -1.05 -18.22 -22.24
CA LYS A 446 -1.20 -19.68 -22.11
C LYS A 446 -1.14 -20.15 -20.66
N ILE A 447 -1.81 -19.40 -19.76
CA ILE A 447 -1.74 -19.65 -18.32
C ILE A 447 -2.33 -21.03 -17.97
N GLY A 448 -1.49 -21.91 -17.43
CA GLY A 448 -1.88 -23.25 -16.98
C GLY A 448 -1.83 -24.33 -18.08
N GLU A 449 -1.43 -23.97 -19.30
CA GLU A 449 -1.13 -24.96 -20.34
C GLU A 449 0.18 -25.70 -20.01
N LYS A 450 0.24 -26.99 -20.32
CA LYS A 450 1.49 -27.74 -20.18
C LYS A 450 2.44 -27.31 -21.28
N PRO A 451 3.75 -27.16 -20.99
CA PRO A 451 4.73 -26.89 -22.04
C PRO A 451 4.63 -27.97 -23.12
N GLU A 452 4.60 -27.56 -24.39
CA GLU A 452 4.71 -28.52 -25.49
C GLU A 452 6.00 -29.32 -25.27
N LYS A 453 5.86 -30.65 -25.19
CA LYS A 453 7.02 -31.52 -25.25
C LYS A 453 7.64 -31.24 -26.61
N LYS A 454 8.84 -30.64 -26.64
CA LYS A 454 9.64 -30.63 -27.86
C LYS A 454 9.69 -32.08 -28.35
N ASN A 455 9.10 -32.33 -29.52
CA ASN A 455 9.36 -33.53 -30.28
C ASN A 455 10.82 -33.43 -30.71
N GLU A 456 11.74 -33.78 -29.80
CA GLU A 456 13.05 -34.26 -30.21
C GLU A 456 12.77 -35.61 -30.89
N SER A 457 12.58 -35.54 -32.20
CA SER A 457 12.94 -36.62 -33.11
C SER A 457 14.44 -36.88 -32.95
N GLU A 458 14.80 -37.63 -31.92
CA GLU A 458 16.03 -38.41 -31.81
C GLU A 458 15.75 -39.60 -30.88
N GLU A 459 16.25 -40.76 -31.28
CA GLU A 459 15.96 -42.12 -30.83
C GLU A 459 15.77 -42.33 -29.31
N PRO A 460 15.00 -43.36 -28.89
CA PRO A 460 14.80 -43.65 -27.48
C PRO A 460 16.13 -44.08 -26.86
N LYS A 461 16.76 -43.17 -26.09
CA LYS A 461 17.85 -43.52 -25.18
C LYS A 461 17.37 -44.64 -24.26
N GLN A 462 17.96 -45.82 -24.46
CA GLN A 462 17.73 -47.01 -23.67
C GLN A 462 17.70 -46.66 -22.18
N LYS A 463 16.60 -47.00 -21.52
CA LYS A 463 16.51 -46.98 -20.07
C LYS A 463 17.62 -47.87 -19.51
N LYS A 464 18.70 -47.28 -19.01
CA LYS A 464 19.56 -47.99 -18.05
C LYS A 464 18.70 -48.31 -16.85
N ALA A 465 18.37 -49.59 -16.69
CA ALA A 465 17.79 -50.15 -15.49
C ALA A 465 18.65 -49.71 -14.31
N LYS A 466 18.15 -48.78 -13.49
CA LYS A 466 18.72 -48.54 -12.17
C LYS A 466 18.28 -49.70 -11.30
N THR A 467 19.23 -50.57 -11.00
CA THR A 467 19.19 -51.55 -9.93
C THR A 467 18.68 -50.86 -8.67
N LEU A 468 17.58 -51.37 -8.12
CA LEU A 468 17.03 -51.00 -6.82
C LEU A 468 18.00 -51.47 -5.73
N GLU A 469 18.93 -50.60 -5.31
CA GLU A 469 19.50 -50.72 -3.97
C GLU A 469 18.64 -49.89 -3.00
N LYS A 470 17.89 -50.63 -2.17
CA LYS A 470 17.13 -50.09 -1.05
C LYS A 470 18.10 -49.53 0.00
N SER A 471 18.29 -48.21 0.03
CA SER A 471 18.84 -47.55 1.21
C SER A 471 17.75 -47.44 2.28
N PRO A 472 17.96 -47.91 3.53
CA PRO A 472 16.92 -47.94 4.55
C PRO A 472 16.61 -46.53 5.08
N GLN A 473 15.35 -46.13 4.92
CA GLN A 473 14.77 -44.90 5.44
C GLN A 473 14.66 -45.00 6.98
N LYS A 474 15.54 -44.30 7.71
CA LYS A 474 15.44 -44.17 9.18
C LYS A 474 14.41 -43.09 9.55
N ASN A 475 13.14 -43.48 9.58
CA ASN A 475 12.09 -42.70 10.26
C ASN A 475 12.06 -43.11 11.75
N THR A 476 12.55 -42.24 12.63
CA THR A 476 12.49 -42.44 14.09
C THR A 476 11.16 -41.98 14.67
N LEU A 477 10.11 -42.80 14.48
CA LEU A 477 8.87 -42.76 15.28
C LEU A 477 8.91 -43.78 16.44
N ALA A 478 9.88 -44.70 16.42
CA ALA A 478 10.00 -45.77 17.42
C ALA A 478 10.72 -45.38 18.74
N ASN A 479 11.25 -44.15 18.85
CA ASN A 479 11.92 -43.70 20.07
C ASN A 479 10.98 -43.08 21.12
N TYR A 480 9.67 -43.02 20.86
CA TYR A 480 8.70 -42.36 21.74
C TYR A 480 8.04 -43.28 22.79
N PHE A 481 8.28 -44.60 22.75
CA PHE A 481 7.58 -45.57 23.60
C PHE A 481 8.46 -46.36 24.59
N ARG A 482 9.69 -45.92 24.88
CA ARG A 482 10.45 -46.50 26.00
C ARG A 482 10.36 -45.57 27.22
N LYS A 483 9.48 -45.94 28.16
CA LYS A 483 9.42 -45.44 29.55
C LYS A 483 10.20 -46.41 30.46
N PRO A 484 10.52 -45.99 31.69
CA PRO A 484 11.46 -44.94 32.07
C PRO A 484 12.88 -45.49 32.29
#